data_AF-A0A7C6TAP6-F1
#
_entry.id   AF-A0A7C6TAP6-F1
#
_cell.length_a   1.000
_cell.length_b   1.000
_cell.length_c   1.000
_cell.angle_alpha   90.00
_cell.angle_beta   90.00
_cell.angle_gamma   90.00
#
_symmetry.space_group_name_H-M   'P 1'
#
loop_
_entity.id
_entity.type
_entity.pdbx_description
1 polymer ?
#
loop_
_entity_poly.entity_id
_entity_poly.type
_entity_poly.pdbx_seq_one_letter_code
_entity_poly.pdbx_strand_id
1 'polypeptide(L)'
;MNLTSPHVVRELLRRHGVTLHRALGQNFLVDANILRKILDAAELSPETGVLEIGAGIGTLTRALAEHARHVLVVELDRSLRPILRETLAGVENVHVEYGDFLKVNLPAL
;
A
#
# COMPACT_ATOMS: atom_id res chain seq x y z
N MET A 1 10.12 9.14 3.74
CA MET A 1 10.72 7.82 4.04
C MET A 1 10.92 7.07 2.73
N ASN A 2 12.07 6.45 2.48
CA ASN A 2 12.27 5.67 1.24
C ASN A 2 11.80 4.22 1.42
N LEU A 3 10.54 3.94 1.08
CA LEU A 3 9.94 2.60 1.18
C LEU A 3 10.40 1.61 0.10
N THR A 4 11.20 2.07 -0.86
CA THR A 4 11.85 1.18 -1.85
C THR A 4 13.25 0.73 -1.39
N SER A 5 13.68 1.07 -0.18
CA SER A 5 14.95 0.59 0.37
C SER A 5 14.74 -0.66 1.23
N PRO A 6 15.38 -1.80 0.91
CA PRO A 6 15.32 -3.01 1.74
C PRO A 6 15.79 -2.80 3.18
N HIS A 7 16.65 -1.81 3.43
CA HIS A 7 17.10 -1.46 4.79
C HIS A 7 15.98 -0.78 5.58
N VAL A 8 15.38 0.26 5.00
CA VAL A 8 14.27 1.02 5.61
C VAL A 8 13.07 0.11 5.88
N VAL A 9 12.75 -0.78 4.93
CA VAL A 9 11.64 -1.74 5.13
C VAL A 9 11.92 -2.71 6.28
N ARG A 10 13.13 -3.26 6.40
CA ARG A 10 13.49 -4.13 7.52
C ARG A 10 13.42 -3.40 8.86
N GLU A 11 13.88 -2.15 8.91
CA GLU A 11 13.80 -1.31 10.12
C GLU A 11 12.34 -1.02 10.50
N LEU A 12 11.52 -0.67 9.51
CA LEU A 12 10.08 -0.41 9.64
C LEU A 12 9.35 -1.63 10.22
N LEU A 13 9.58 -2.82 9.67
CA LEU A 13 8.96 -4.05 10.17
C LEU A 13 9.40 -4.35 11.61
N ARG A 14 10.70 -4.22 11.90
CA ARG A 14 11.26 -4.50 13.23
C ARG A 14 10.67 -3.59 14.30
N ARG A 15 10.59 -2.27 14.06
CA ARG A 15 10.09 -1.32 15.07
C ARG A 15 8.59 -1.43 15.33
N HIS A 16 7.83 -1.92 14.36
CA HIS A 16 6.39 -2.21 14.52
C HIS A 16 6.11 -3.66 14.95
N GLY A 17 7.15 -4.47 15.17
CA GLY A 17 7.00 -5.86 15.60
C GLY A 17 6.28 -6.75 14.59
N VAL A 18 6.30 -6.41 13.31
CA VAL A 18 5.59 -7.14 12.26
C VAL A 18 6.46 -8.27 11.71
N THR A 19 5.90 -9.47 11.71
CA THR A 19 6.48 -10.65 11.05
C THR A 19 5.78 -10.92 9.73
N LEU A 20 6.55 -11.23 8.70
CA LEU A 20 6.00 -11.60 7.38
C LEU A 20 5.26 -12.93 7.45
N HIS A 21 4.03 -12.96 6.94
CA HIS A 21 3.20 -14.15 6.88
C HIS A 21 3.29 -14.78 5.48
N ARG A 22 4.07 -15.86 5.35
CA ARG A 22 4.18 -16.62 4.09
C ARG A 22 2.82 -17.13 3.58
N ALA A 23 1.93 -17.52 4.49
CA ALA A 23 0.58 -17.98 4.14
C ALA A 23 -0.29 -16.89 3.52
N LEU A 24 0.01 -15.61 3.79
CA LEU A 24 -0.66 -14.45 3.18
C LEU A 24 0.03 -13.99 1.88
N GLY A 25 1.09 -14.67 1.43
CA GLY A 25 1.82 -14.30 0.21
C GLY A 25 2.58 -12.97 0.30
N GLN A 26 2.84 -12.46 1.51
CA GLN A 26 3.44 -11.13 1.70
C GLN A 26 4.86 -11.05 1.13
N ASN A 27 5.00 -10.22 0.09
CA ASN A 27 6.27 -9.79 -0.50
C ASN A 27 6.20 -8.27 -0.70
N PHE A 28 7.14 -7.52 -0.12
CA PHE A 28 7.11 -6.06 -0.22
C PHE A 28 7.96 -5.54 -1.36
N LEU A 29 7.42 -4.55 -2.08
CA LEU A 29 8.09 -3.85 -3.16
C LEU A 29 9.23 -2.99 -2.61
N VAL A 30 10.47 -3.35 -2.92
CA VAL A 30 11.71 -2.70 -2.45
C VAL A 30 12.63 -2.31 -3.61
N ASP A 31 12.06 -1.98 -4.75
CA ASP A 31 12.80 -1.55 -5.94
C ASP A 31 12.08 -0.36 -6.60
N ALA A 32 12.78 0.78 -6.65
CA ALA A 32 12.25 2.02 -7.21
C ALA A 32 12.03 1.95 -8.73
N ASN A 33 12.84 1.17 -9.45
CA ASN A 33 12.66 1.00 -10.90
C ASN A 33 11.41 0.18 -11.20
N ILE A 34 11.14 -0.86 -10.42
CA ILE A 34 9.92 -1.65 -10.56
C ILE A 34 8.70 -0.82 -10.16
N LEU A 35 8.77 -0.04 -9.08
CA LEU A 35 7.71 0.89 -8.70
C LEU A 35 7.36 1.85 -9.85
N ARG A 36 8.37 2.50 -10.45
CA ARG A 36 8.16 3.39 -11.60
C ARG A 36 7.50 2.67 -12.78
N LYS A 37 7.96 1.47 -13.13
CA LYS A 37 7.36 0.68 -14.22
C LYS A 37 5.88 0.35 -13.97
N ILE A 38 5.50 0.09 -12.72
CA ILE A 38 4.10 -0.14 -12.34
C ILE A 38 3.27 1.13 -12.56
N LEU A 39 3.79 2.28 -12.11
CA LEU A 39 3.10 3.57 -12.27
C LEU A 39 2.95 3.96 -13.73
N ASP A 40 4.01 3.81 -14.53
CA ASP A 40 3.99 4.09 -15.97
C ASP A 40 2.95 3.22 -16.69
N ALA A 41 2.85 1.94 -16.32
CA ALA A 41 1.88 1.01 -16.89
C ALA A 41 0.44 1.23 -16.42
N ALA A 42 0.23 1.97 -15.32
CA ALA A 42 -1.09 2.25 -14.78
C ALA A 42 -1.79 3.43 -15.47
N GLU A 43 -1.08 4.20 -16.30
CA GLU A 43 -1.61 5.31 -17.11
C GLU A 43 -2.51 6.27 -16.32
N LEU A 44 -2.09 6.60 -15.09
CA LEU A 44 -2.87 7.39 -14.15
C LEU A 44 -2.97 8.86 -14.57
N SER A 45 -4.11 9.47 -14.24
CA SER A 45 -4.32 10.91 -14.31
C SER A 45 -4.87 11.45 -12.97
N PRO A 46 -4.82 12.78 -12.75
CA PRO A 46 -5.40 13.41 -11.56
C PRO A 46 -6.90 13.18 -11.35
N GLU A 47 -7.60 12.62 -12.35
CA GLU A 47 -9.02 12.26 -12.32
C GLU A 47 -9.25 10.77 -11.99
N THR A 48 -8.20 9.94 -12.06
CA THR A 48 -8.30 8.49 -11.83
C THR A 48 -8.61 8.16 -10.38
N GLY A 49 -9.62 7.33 -10.16
CA GLY A 49 -9.80 6.61 -8.89
C GLY A 49 -9.11 5.26 -8.96
N VAL A 50 -8.30 4.92 -7.94
CA VAL A 50 -7.54 3.67 -7.90
C VAL A 50 -8.07 2.76 -6.81
N LEU A 51 -8.17 1.47 -7.12
CA LEU A 51 -8.40 0.39 -6.17
C LEU A 51 -7.13 -0.45 -6.06
N GLU A 52 -6.53 -0.50 -4.87
CA GLU A 52 -5.37 -1.34 -4.56
C GLU A 52 -5.80 -2.52 -3.67
N ILE A 53 -5.36 -3.72 -4.02
CA ILE A 53 -5.61 -4.94 -3.25
C ILE A 53 -4.30 -5.33 -2.55
N GLY A 54 -4.30 -5.26 -1.21
CA GLY A 54 -3.11 -5.49 -0.39
C GLY A 54 -2.14 -4.31 -0.43
N ALA A 55 -2.22 -3.45 0.60
CA ALA A 55 -1.33 -2.29 0.75
C ALA A 55 0.11 -2.71 1.04
N GLY A 56 0.25 -3.82 1.77
CA GLY A 56 1.50 -4.18 2.44
C GLY A 56 1.95 -3.06 3.37
N ILE A 57 3.15 -2.52 3.13
CA ILE A 57 3.69 -1.39 3.91
C ILE A 57 3.33 -0.02 3.33
N GLY A 58 2.55 0.04 2.24
CA GLY A 58 2.13 1.29 1.59
C GLY A 58 3.10 1.85 0.56
N THR A 59 4.07 1.06 0.07
CA THR A 59 5.05 1.53 -0.95
C THR A 59 4.35 1.96 -2.24
N LEU A 60 3.48 1.10 -2.78
CA LEU A 60 2.74 1.39 -4.00
C LEU A 60 1.62 2.38 -3.72
N THR A 61 0.83 2.17 -2.66
CA THR A 61 -0.22 3.08 -2.19
C THR A 61 0.20 4.55 -2.19
N ARG A 62 1.36 4.85 -1.58
CA ARG A 62 1.86 6.22 -1.49
C ARG A 62 2.17 6.81 -2.87
N ALA A 63 2.77 6.01 -3.75
CA ALA A 63 3.11 6.47 -5.08
C ALA A 63 1.86 6.64 -5.97
N LEU A 64 0.88 5.74 -5.87
CA LEU A 64 -0.41 5.88 -6.55
C LEU A 64 -1.10 7.19 -6.14
N ALA A 65 -1.07 7.53 -4.85
CA ALA A 65 -1.69 8.72 -4.30
C ALA A 65 -1.08 10.04 -4.82
N GLU A 66 0.16 10.03 -5.29
CA GLU A 66 0.81 11.19 -5.92
C GLU A 66 0.28 11.47 -7.34
N HIS A 67 -0.33 10.47 -7.99
CA HIS A 67 -0.76 10.54 -9.39
C HIS A 67 -2.28 10.38 -9.60
N ALA A 68 -3.01 9.90 -8.59
CA ALA A 68 -4.44 9.62 -8.66
C ALA A 68 -5.28 10.61 -7.84
N ARG A 69 -6.55 10.76 -8.22
CA ARG A 69 -7.52 11.57 -7.46
C ARG A 69 -7.73 11.02 -6.06
N HIS A 70 -8.00 9.72 -5.98
CA HIS A 70 -8.26 8.97 -4.75
C HIS A 70 -7.73 7.54 -4.89
N VAL A 71 -7.26 6.97 -3.78
CA VAL A 71 -6.85 5.56 -3.70
C VAL A 71 -7.65 4.87 -2.60
N LEU A 72 -8.43 3.86 -2.96
CA LEU A 72 -9.05 2.93 -2.03
C LEU A 72 -8.16 1.69 -1.93
N VAL A 73 -7.79 1.31 -0.73
CA VAL A 73 -6.99 0.12 -0.46
C VAL A 73 -7.80 -0.87 0.35
N VAL A 74 -7.77 -2.15 -0.03
CA VAL A 74 -8.32 -3.25 0.77
C VAL A 74 -7.17 -4.11 1.30
N GLU A 75 -6.96 -4.09 2.61
CA GLU A 75 -5.88 -4.84 3.29
C GLU A 75 -6.45 -5.95 4.18
N LEU A 76 -6.02 -7.18 3.92
CA LEU A 76 -6.44 -8.36 4.68
C LEU A 76 -5.77 -8.41 6.07
N ASP A 77 -4.49 -8.06 6.15
CA ASP A 77 -3.70 -8.15 7.36
C ASP A 77 -3.84 -6.90 8.24
N ARG A 78 -4.70 -7.01 9.25
CA ARG A 78 -4.93 -5.95 10.25
C ARG A 78 -3.69 -5.60 11.07
N SER A 79 -2.69 -6.48 11.14
CA SER A 79 -1.44 -6.21 11.86
C SER A 79 -0.59 -5.12 11.19
N LEU A 80 -0.83 -4.84 9.90
CA LEU A 80 -0.13 -3.78 9.15
C LEU A 80 -0.69 -2.37 9.42
N ARG A 81 -1.77 -2.23 10.19
CA ARG A 81 -2.39 -0.94 10.49
C ARG A 81 -1.43 0.09 11.12
N PRO A 82 -0.58 -0.24 12.10
CA PRO A 82 0.39 0.72 12.65
C PRO A 82 1.41 1.18 11.61
N ILE A 83 1.86 0.26 10.75
CA ILE A 83 2.78 0.56 9.65
C ILE A 83 2.12 1.52 8.66
N LEU A 84 0.91 1.20 8.18
CA LEU A 84 0.20 2.01 7.19
C LEU A 84 -0.14 3.41 7.73
N ARG A 85 -0.48 3.52 9.03
CA ARG A 85 -0.64 4.81 9.68
C ARG A 85 0.61 5.68 9.61
N GLU A 86 1.79 5.08 9.75
CA GLU A 86 3.04 5.82 9.67
C GLU A 86 3.44 6.13 8.23
N THR A 87 3.39 5.13 7.35
CA THR A 87 3.90 5.26 5.97
C THR A 87 3.01 6.14 5.08
N LEU A 88 1.71 6.19 5.39
CA LEU A 88 0.72 7.03 4.72
C LEU A 88 0.43 8.33 5.49
N ALA A 89 1.20 8.64 6.55
CA ALA A 89 1.04 9.91 7.26
C ALA A 89 1.23 11.09 6.28
N GLY A 90 0.26 12.01 6.30
CA GLY A 90 0.20 13.18 5.41
C GLY A 90 -0.31 12.90 3.99
N VAL A 91 -0.77 11.68 3.69
CA VAL A 91 -1.41 11.33 2.42
C VAL A 91 -2.92 11.37 2.61
N GLU A 92 -3.56 12.44 2.14
CA GLU A 92 -4.96 12.74 2.47
C GLU A 92 -5.99 12.05 1.56
N ASN A 93 -5.57 11.63 0.36
CA ASN A 93 -6.42 11.04 -0.67
C ASN A 93 -6.41 9.49 -0.67
N VAL A 94 -6.01 8.87 0.45
CA VAL A 94 -5.99 7.41 0.61
C VAL A 94 -7.01 6.97 1.67
N HIS A 95 -7.85 6.00 1.31
CA HIS A 95 -8.72 5.28 2.24
C HIS A 95 -8.26 3.83 2.35
N VAL A 96 -8.09 3.31 3.57
CA VAL A 96 -7.71 1.91 3.82
C VAL A 96 -8.86 1.17 4.52
N GLU A 97 -9.50 0.27 3.79
CA GLU A 97 -10.47 -0.68 4.33
C GLU A 97 -9.76 -1.97 4.72
N TYR A 98 -10.07 -2.50 5.91
CA TYR A 98 -9.43 -3.72 6.41
C TYR A 98 -10.37 -4.91 6.28
N GLY A 99 -10.19 -5.69 5.23
CA GLY A 99 -11.05 -6.83 4.93
C GLY A 99 -10.45 -7.78 3.91
N ASP A 100 -11.11 -8.93 3.75
CA ASP A 100 -10.83 -9.85 2.67
C ASP A 100 -11.45 -9.29 1.39
N PHE A 101 -10.62 -8.93 0.41
CA PHE A 101 -11.05 -8.39 -0.89
C PHE A 101 -12.14 -9.24 -1.57
N LEU A 102 -12.10 -10.56 -1.37
CA LEU A 102 -13.06 -11.47 -1.97
C LEU A 102 -14.44 -11.44 -1.27
N LYS A 103 -14.57 -10.75 -0.14
CA LYS A 103 -15.78 -10.69 0.70
C LYS A 103 -16.30 -9.28 0.96
N VAL A 104 -15.51 -8.24 0.70
CA VAL A 104 -15.95 -6.85 0.85
C VAL A 104 -17.06 -6.51 -0.16
N ASN A 105 -18.02 -5.70 0.28
CA ASN A 105 -18.99 -5.08 -0.61
C ASN A 105 -18.37 -3.83 -1.25
N LEU A 106 -17.65 -4.02 -2.37
CA LEU A 106 -16.90 -2.94 -3.03
C LEU A 106 -17.79 -1.75 -3.44
N PRO A 107 -19.01 -1.91 -3.98
CA PRO A 107 -19.92 -0.80 -4.26
C PRO A 107 -20.37 0.04 -3.04
N ALA A 108 -20.17 -0.46 -1.82
CA ALA A 108 -20.54 0.25 -0.58
C ALA A 108 -19.37 0.99 0.08
N LEU A 109 -18.16 0.90 -0.49
CA LEU A 109 -16.96 1.65 -0.10
C LEU A 109 -16.82 2.92 -0.93
#